data_AF-A0A967WH03-F1
#
_entry.id   AF-A0A967WH03-F1
#
_cell.length_a   1.000
_cell.length_b   1.000
_cell.length_c   1.000
_cell.angle_alpha   90.00
_cell.angle_beta   90.00
_cell.angle_gamma   90.00
#
_symmetry.space_group_name_H-M   'P 1'
#
loop_
_entity.id
_entity.type
_entity.pdbx_description
1 polymer ?
#
loop_
_entity_poly.entity_id
_entity_poly.type
_entity_poly.pdbx_seq_one_letter_code
_entity_poly.pdbx_strand_id
1 'polypeptide(L)'
;NPDLIILDVMMDYTTEGFQISLALRNPEAKSEYAAYRDVPILMLTAIHSTTPLRFEPEEDYLPVDEFVEKPLEPADLVAKVESLLAK
;
A
#
# COMPACT_ATOMS: atom_id res chain seq x y z
N ASN A 1 -15.19 -10.18 -2.22
CA ASN A 1 -14.90 -8.88 -1.61
C ASN A 1 -13.76 -9.09 -0.62
N PRO A 2 -12.56 -8.55 -0.89
CA PRO A 2 -11.47 -8.56 0.06
C PRO A 2 -11.71 -7.51 1.15
N ASP A 3 -11.36 -7.85 2.39
CA ASP A 3 -11.42 -6.93 3.53
C ASP A 3 -10.11 -6.16 3.73
N LEU A 4 -9.01 -6.59 3.08
CA LEU A 4 -7.71 -5.93 3.09
C LEU A 4 -6.94 -6.24 1.80
N ILE A 5 -6.19 -5.28 1.29
CA ILE A 5 -5.25 -5.46 0.17
C ILE A 5 -3.82 -5.24 0.69
N ILE A 6 -2.96 -6.24 0.51
CA ILE A 6 -1.53 -6.12 0.80
C ILE A 6 -0.80 -5.98 -0.53
N LEU A 7 0.01 -4.93 -0.69
CA LEU A 7 0.57 -4.56 -1.97
C LEU A 7 2.08 -4.30 -1.87
N ASP A 8 2.87 -4.94 -2.74
CA ASP A 8 4.32 -4.72 -2.81
C ASP A 8 4.68 -3.58 -3.76
N VAL A 9 5.61 -2.72 -3.37
CA VAL A 9 6.15 -1.66 -4.23
C VAL A 9 7.11 -2.21 -5.28
N MET A 10 7.89 -3.23 -4.90
CA MET A 10 8.92 -3.82 -5.73
C MET A 10 8.34 -5.03 -6.47
N MET A 11 7.57 -4.78 -7.54
CA MET A 11 7.12 -5.81 -8.47
C MET A 11 8.04 -5.87 -9.70
N ASP A 12 7.54 -5.85 -10.94
CA ASP A 12 8.39 -5.85 -12.15
C ASP A 12 9.15 -4.53 -12.32
N TYR A 13 8.59 -3.44 -11.78
CA TYR A 13 9.21 -2.12 -11.69
C TYR A 13 9.16 -1.60 -10.25
N THR A 14 10.16 -0.80 -9.85
CA THR A 14 10.30 -0.21 -8.51
C THR A 14 9.18 0.77 -8.11
N THR A 15 8.21 1.03 -8.99
CA THR A 15 7.11 1.98 -8.79
C THR A 15 5.74 1.42 -9.13
N GLU A 16 5.63 0.16 -9.53
CA GLU A 16 4.38 -0.42 -10.01
C GLU A 16 3.32 -0.48 -8.91
N GLY A 17 3.74 -0.82 -7.68
CA GLY A 17 2.81 -0.83 -6.56
C GLY A 17 2.17 0.53 -6.26
N PHE A 18 2.88 1.62 -6.51
CA PHE A 18 2.33 2.96 -6.37
C PHE A 18 1.24 3.24 -7.41
N GLN A 19 1.47 2.87 -8.67
CA GLN A 19 0.49 3.07 -9.73
C GLN A 19 -0.80 2.29 -9.46
N ILE A 20 -0.68 1.06 -8.96
CA ILE A 20 -1.85 0.26 -8.58
C ILE A 20 -2.61 0.90 -7.42
N SER A 21 -1.92 1.42 -6.40
CA SER A 21 -2.58 2.09 -5.27
C SER A 21 -3.40 3.32 -5.71
N LEU A 22 -2.88 4.09 -6.67
CA LEU A 22 -3.58 5.23 -7.26
C LEU A 22 -4.79 4.78 -8.08
N ALA A 23 -4.67 3.68 -8.82
CA ALA A 23 -5.78 3.11 -9.59
C ALA A 23 -6.90 2.57 -8.69
N LEU A 24 -6.54 1.90 -7.59
CA LEU A 24 -7.46 1.39 -6.57
C LEU A 24 -8.23 2.52 -5.89
N ARG A 25 -7.58 3.66 -5.67
CA ARG A 25 -8.16 4.83 -4.97
C ARG A 25 -8.71 5.89 -5.93
N ASN A 26 -8.83 5.58 -7.22
CA ASN A 26 -9.41 6.49 -8.19
C ASN A 26 -10.86 6.86 -7.75
N PRO A 27 -11.18 8.16 -7.60
CA PRO A 27 -12.51 8.60 -7.18
C PRO A 27 -13.61 8.38 -8.21
N GLU A 28 -13.27 8.06 -9.46
CA GLU A 28 -14.23 7.82 -10.53
C GLU A 28 -15.07 6.55 -10.30
N ALA A 29 -16.38 6.70 -10.25
CA ALA A 29 -17.33 5.60 -10.02
C ALA A 29 -17.34 4.53 -11.12
N LYS A 30 -16.70 4.79 -12.28
CA LYS A 30 -16.55 3.84 -13.39
C LYS A 30 -15.15 3.24 -13.50
N SER A 31 -14.25 3.54 -12.56
CA SER A 31 -12.94 2.91 -12.51
C SER A 31 -13.09 1.39 -12.37
N GLU A 32 -12.20 0.63 -13.02
CA GLU A 32 -12.13 -0.83 -12.92
C GLU A 32 -12.08 -1.31 -11.47
N TYR A 33 -11.49 -0.49 -10.59
CA TYR A 33 -11.28 -0.79 -9.18
C TYR A 33 -12.22 -0.05 -8.23
N ALA A 34 -13.28 0.59 -8.73
CA ALA A 34 -14.21 1.37 -7.89
C ALA A 34 -14.81 0.56 -6.73
N ALA A 35 -14.99 -0.75 -6.90
CA ALA A 35 -15.46 -1.66 -5.85
C ALA A 35 -14.47 -1.88 -4.70
N TYR A 36 -13.20 -1.52 -4.87
CA TYR A 36 -12.13 -1.70 -3.88
C TYR A 36 -11.64 -0.36 -3.29
N ARG A 37 -12.28 0.75 -3.67
CA ARG A 37 -11.90 2.11 -3.26
C ARG A 37 -11.93 2.33 -1.75
N ASP A 38 -12.75 1.59 -1.02
CA ASP A 38 -12.90 1.73 0.44
C ASP A 38 -12.15 0.63 1.22
N VAL A 39 -11.52 -0.33 0.51
CA VAL A 39 -10.79 -1.43 1.15
C VAL A 39 -9.45 -0.90 1.68
N PRO A 40 -9.04 -1.21 2.91
CA PRO A 40 -7.75 -0.79 3.43
C PRO A 40 -6.60 -1.36 2.60
N ILE A 41 -5.57 -0.56 2.35
CA ILE A 41 -4.38 -0.94 1.58
C ILE A 41 -3.16 -0.85 2.49
N LEU A 42 -2.50 -1.99 2.68
CA LEU A 42 -1.21 -2.12 3.37
C LEU A 42 -0.10 -2.24 2.33
N MET A 43 0.80 -1.27 2.27
CA MET A 43 1.90 -1.26 1.31
C MET A 43 3.19 -1.79 1.93
N LEU A 44 3.78 -2.81 1.32
CA LEU A 44 5.07 -3.40 1.70
C LEU A 44 6.16 -2.88 0.76
N THR A 45 7.29 -2.41 1.29
CA THR A 45 8.38 -1.87 0.47
C THR A 45 9.77 -2.18 1.03
N ALA A 46 10.77 -2.28 0.15
CA ALA A 46 12.19 -2.42 0.51
C ALA A 46 13.02 -1.19 0.06
N ILE A 47 12.35 -0.05 -0.17
CA ILE A 47 12.91 1.09 -0.91
C ILE A 47 14.15 1.72 -0.25
N HIS A 48 14.39 1.47 1.03
CA HIS A 48 15.56 1.98 1.73
C HIS A 48 16.88 1.33 1.29
N SER A 49 16.84 0.23 0.52
CA SER A 49 18.05 -0.48 0.09
C SER A 49 18.61 -0.03 -1.27
N THR A 50 17.80 0.55 -2.17
CA THR A 50 18.20 0.68 -3.60
C THR A 50 17.96 2.03 -4.26
N THR A 51 17.37 3.04 -3.59
CA THR A 51 17.09 4.33 -4.26
C THR A 51 17.19 5.51 -3.29
N PRO A 52 17.87 6.61 -3.65
CA PRO A 52 17.95 7.81 -2.81
C PRO A 52 16.68 8.68 -2.88
N LEU A 53 15.54 8.11 -3.28
CA LEU A 53 14.24 8.72 -3.02
C LEU A 53 13.94 8.48 -1.54
N ARG A 54 14.40 9.41 -0.70
CA ARG A 54 13.78 9.66 0.59
C ARG A 54 12.35 10.12 0.27
N PHE A 55 11.40 9.18 0.33
CA PHE A 55 10.01 9.54 0.56
C PHE A 55 9.98 10.14 1.97
N GLU A 56 10.18 11.45 2.05
CA GLU A 56 10.08 12.18 3.30
C GLU A 56 8.63 12.06 3.79
N PRO A 57 8.39 11.98 5.11
CA PRO A 57 7.05 11.83 5.69
C PRO A 57 6.11 13.02 5.42
N GLU A 58 6.58 14.06 4.73
CA GLU A 58 5.79 15.18 4.22
C GLU A 58 5.16 14.90 2.84
N GLU A 59 5.59 13.82 2.15
CA GLU A 59 4.95 13.34 0.94
C GLU A 59 3.76 12.40 1.26
N ASP A 60 2.68 12.99 1.79
CA ASP A 60 1.32 12.42 1.89
C ASP A 60 0.68 12.10 0.50
N TYR A 61 1.49 11.74 -0.52
CA TYR A 61 1.06 11.67 -1.92
C TYR A 61 0.43 10.33 -2.33
N LEU A 62 0.47 9.32 -1.46
CA LEU A 62 0.01 7.98 -1.80
C LEU A 62 -1.25 7.62 -1.01
N PRO A 63 -2.34 7.22 -1.68
CA PRO A 63 -3.64 7.00 -1.05
C PRO A 63 -3.72 5.61 -0.37
N VAL A 64 -2.69 5.19 0.37
CA VAL A 64 -2.71 3.93 1.13
C VAL A 64 -2.89 4.20 2.61
N ASP A 65 -3.40 3.21 3.35
CA ASP A 65 -3.71 3.36 4.77
C ASP A 65 -2.48 3.19 5.66
N GLU A 66 -1.57 2.30 5.27
CA GLU A 66 -0.39 2.01 6.05
C GLU A 66 0.78 1.53 5.18
N PHE A 67 2.00 1.94 5.56
CA PHE A 67 3.25 1.54 4.93
C PHE A 67 4.09 0.71 5.88
N VAL A 68 4.73 -0.31 5.33
CA VAL A 68 5.62 -1.22 6.06
C VAL A 68 6.90 -1.44 5.28
N GLU A 69 8.01 -1.19 5.95
CA GLU A 69 9.34 -1.45 5.41
C GLU A 69 9.76 -2.90 5.69
N LYS A 70 10.42 -3.52 4.71
CA LYS A 70 11.09 -4.81 4.87
C LYS A 70 12.54 -4.61 5.32
N PRO A 71 13.08 -5.47 6.20
CA PRO A 71 12.46 -6.69 6.72
C PRO A 71 11.47 -6.37 7.84
N LEU A 72 10.30 -7.03 7.81
CA LEU A 72 9.35 -7.01 8.92
C LEU A 72 9.18 -8.41 9.50
N GLU A 73 8.91 -8.49 10.81
CA GLU A 73 8.61 -9.77 11.43
C GLU A 73 7.18 -10.22 11.07
N PRO A 74 6.93 -11.53 10.86
CA PRO A 74 5.59 -12.02 10.58
C PRO A 74 4.55 -11.62 11.65
N ALA A 75 4.97 -11.52 12.91
CA ALA A 75 4.11 -11.09 14.02
C ALA A 75 3.65 -9.63 13.84
N ASP A 76 4.55 -8.75 13.41
CA ASP A 76 4.21 -7.35 13.14
C ASP A 76 3.25 -7.22 11.96
N LEU A 77 3.39 -8.08 10.94
CA LEU A 77 2.48 -8.09 9.80
C LEU A 77 1.07 -8.45 10.24
N VAL A 78 0.95 -9.50 11.06
CA VAL A 78 -0.35 -9.95 11.59
C VAL A 78 -0.98 -8.86 12.44
N ALA A 79 -0.22 -8.22 13.33
CA ALA A 79 -0.73 -7.14 14.19
C ALA A 79 -1.25 -5.95 13.37
N LYS A 80 -0.55 -5.57 12.29
CA LYS A 80 -1.00 -4.51 11.37
C LYS A 80 -2.27 -4.90 10.59
N VAL A 81 -2.31 -6.13 10.08
CA VAL A 81 -3.49 -6.68 9.41
C VAL A 81 -4.70 -6.65 10.34
N GLU A 82 -4.56 -7.13 11.58
CA GLU A 82 -5.63 -7.10 12.58
C GLU A 82 -6.07 -5.67 12.90
N SER A 83 -5.13 -4.74 13.03
CA SER A 83 -5.43 -3.32 13.27
C SER A 83 -6.19 -2.67 12.12
N LEU A 84 -5.89 -3.03 10.86
CA LEU A 84 -6.58 -2.50 9.68
C LEU A 84 -7.96 -3.13 9.48
N LEU A 85 -8.12 -4.41 9.80
CA LEU A 85 -9.40 -5.12 9.73
C LEU A 85 -10.36 -4.78 10.88
N ALA A 86 -9.83 -4.30 12.01
CA ALA A 86 -10.63 -3.88 13.17
C ALA A 86 -11.21 -2.45 13.03
N LYS A 87 -10.85 -1.73 11.95
CA LYS A 87 -11.33 -0.39 11.62
C LYS A 87 -12.64 -0.45 10.84
#